data_AF-A0A660VQ69-F1
#
_entry.id   AF-A0A660VQ69-F1
#
_cell.length_a   1.000
_cell.length_b   1.000
_cell.length_c   1.000
_cell.angle_alpha   90.00
_cell.angle_beta   90.00
_cell.angle_gamma   90.00
#
_symmetry.space_group_name_H-M   'P 1'
#
loop_
_entity.id
_entity.type
_entity.pdbx_description
1 polymer ?
#
loop_
_entity_poly.entity_id
_entity_poly.type
_entity_poly.pdbx_seq_one_letter_code
_entity_poly.pdbx_strand_id
1 'polypeptide(L)'
;MARLRGEISRVIVGQDEVVEHLLASVFSRGHCLMVGVPGLAKTLLVSTLARLLDLTFKRIQFTPDLMPSDIIGTQVLEEDERGKRTFRFRPGPVFANIVLADEINRTPPKTQAALLESMQERQVTVGKESYHLPQPFFVIATQNPIEQEGTYPL
;
A
#
# COMPACT_ATOMS: atom_id res chain seq x y z
N MET A 1 -12.67 -18.15 7.14
CA MET A 1 -11.31 -18.35 7.69
C MET A 1 -10.67 -19.65 7.19
N ALA A 2 -11.14 -20.85 7.59
CA ALA A 2 -10.47 -22.12 7.25
C ALA A 2 -10.22 -22.37 5.74
N ARG A 3 -11.22 -22.11 4.88
CA ARG A 3 -11.07 -22.25 3.42
C ARG A 3 -10.00 -21.32 2.84
N LEU A 4 -9.95 -20.07 3.31
CA LEU A 4 -8.99 -19.07 2.84
C LEU A 4 -7.56 -19.45 3.27
N ARG A 5 -7.38 -19.91 4.52
CA ARG A 5 -6.09 -20.41 5.01
C ARG A 5 -5.58 -21.58 4.18
N GLY A 6 -6.47 -22.52 3.84
CA GLY A 6 -6.13 -23.68 3.00
C GLY A 6 -5.72 -23.32 1.57
N GLU A 7 -6.27 -22.25 0.99
CA GLU A 7 -5.82 -21.76 -0.32
C GLU A 7 -4.47 -21.04 -0.22
N ILE A 8 -4.24 -20.25 0.84
CA ILE A 8 -2.96 -19.57 1.08
C ILE A 8 -1.84 -20.59 1.31
N SER A 9 -2.09 -21.66 2.07
CA SER A 9 -1.09 -22.69 2.40
C SER A 9 -0.62 -23.51 1.19
N ARG A 10 -1.32 -23.45 0.05
CA ARG A 10 -0.86 -24.04 -1.22
C ARG A 10 0.29 -23.27 -1.84
N VAL A 11 0.43 -21.99 -1.51
CA VAL A 11 1.43 -21.08 -2.09
C VAL A 11 2.46 -20.66 -1.07
N ILE A 12 2.05 -20.46 0.19
CA ILE A 12 2.87 -19.98 1.29
C ILE A 12 3.10 -21.13 2.28
N VAL A 13 4.35 -21.52 2.47
CA VAL A 13 4.74 -22.63 3.36
C VAL A 13 5.48 -22.09 4.58
N GLY A 14 5.11 -22.58 5.78
CA GLY A 14 5.84 -22.29 7.02
C GLY A 14 5.61 -20.89 7.62
N GLN A 15 4.51 -20.21 7.26
CA GLN A 15 4.18 -18.84 7.74
C GLN A 15 2.77 -18.78 8.37
N ASP A 16 2.30 -19.86 9.00
CA ASP A 16 0.91 -20.01 9.44
C ASP A 16 0.45 -18.92 10.40
N GLU A 17 1.33 -18.46 11.29
CA GLU A 17 1.05 -17.39 12.26
C GLU A 17 0.94 -16.02 11.57
N VAL A 18 1.84 -15.72 10.64
CA VAL A 18 1.81 -14.47 9.84
C VAL A 18 0.53 -14.40 9.02
N VAL A 19 0.13 -15.52 8.40
CA VAL A 19 -1.13 -15.61 7.66
C VAL A 19 -2.32 -15.34 8.60
N GLU A 20 -2.32 -15.91 9.79
CA GLU A 20 -3.40 -15.74 10.76
C GLU A 20 -3.53 -14.29 11.23
N HIS A 21 -2.44 -13.64 11.61
CA HIS A 21 -2.42 -12.23 12.00
C HIS A 21 -2.80 -11.29 10.85
N LEU A 22 -2.34 -11.57 9.62
CA LEU A 22 -2.71 -10.80 8.44
C LEU A 22 -4.21 -10.89 8.18
N LEU A 23 -4.79 -12.09 8.23
CA LEU A 23 -6.23 -12.27 8.04
C LEU A 23 -7.01 -11.57 9.16
N ALA A 24 -6.58 -11.68 10.41
CA ALA A 24 -7.20 -10.98 11.53
C ALA A 24 -7.21 -9.44 11.32
N SER A 25 -6.09 -8.87 10.88
CA SER A 25 -5.98 -7.43 10.55
C SER A 25 -6.93 -7.01 9.42
N VAL A 26 -6.99 -7.80 8.33
CA VAL A 26 -7.88 -7.50 7.20
C VAL A 26 -9.35 -7.58 7.61
N PHE A 27 -9.76 -8.61 8.37
CA PHE A 27 -11.16 -8.72 8.81
C PHE A 27 -11.55 -7.69 9.88
N SER A 28 -10.59 -7.16 10.65
CA SER A 28 -10.82 -6.07 11.60
C SER A 28 -10.76 -4.68 10.97
N ARG A 29 -10.57 -4.57 9.65
CA ARG A 29 -10.39 -3.30 8.93
C ARG A 29 -9.16 -2.50 9.37
N GLY A 30 -8.17 -3.21 9.91
CA GLY A 30 -6.90 -2.66 10.32
C GLY A 30 -5.87 -2.60 9.19
N HIS A 31 -4.74 -1.97 9.51
CA HIS A 31 -3.51 -2.03 8.74
C HIS A 31 -2.52 -2.94 9.43
N CYS A 32 -1.49 -3.39 8.72
CA CYS A 32 -0.46 -4.27 9.27
C CYS A 32 0.94 -3.73 8.96
N LEU A 33 1.85 -3.85 9.93
CA LEU A 33 3.28 -3.66 9.74
C LEU A 33 4.00 -5.01 9.92
N MET A 34 4.60 -5.51 8.85
CA MET A 34 5.35 -6.77 8.83
C MET A 34 6.86 -6.50 8.92
N VAL A 35 7.40 -6.61 10.12
CA VAL A 35 8.84 -6.49 10.38
C VAL A 35 9.53 -7.82 10.07
N GLY A 36 10.59 -7.78 9.27
CA GLY A 36 11.42 -8.95 9.02
C GLY A 36 12.33 -8.78 7.81
N VAL A 37 13.25 -9.72 7.63
CA VAL A 37 14.22 -9.67 6.52
C VAL A 37 13.56 -9.82 5.15
N PRO A 38 14.22 -9.34 4.07
CA PRO A 38 13.80 -9.58 2.69
C PRO A 38 13.74 -11.07 2.37
N GLY A 39 12.96 -11.45 1.34
CA GLY A 39 12.90 -12.82 0.85
C GLY A 39 11.91 -13.76 1.56
N LEU A 40 11.17 -13.29 2.57
CA LEU A 40 10.18 -14.10 3.30
C LEU A 40 8.80 -14.21 2.59
N ALA A 41 8.80 -14.15 1.26
CA ALA A 41 7.59 -14.25 0.43
C ALA A 41 6.43 -13.27 0.81
N LYS A 42 6.72 -12.16 1.51
CA LYS A 42 5.73 -11.16 1.93
C LYS A 42 4.90 -10.63 0.76
N THR A 43 5.57 -10.28 -0.35
CA THR A 43 4.91 -9.83 -1.59
C THR A 43 4.01 -10.91 -2.18
N LEU A 44 4.46 -12.16 -2.17
CA LEU A 44 3.66 -13.30 -2.66
C LEU A 44 2.43 -13.53 -1.78
N LEU A 45 2.59 -13.45 -0.45
CA LEU A 45 1.48 -13.59 0.50
C LEU A 45 0.40 -12.53 0.26
N VAL A 46 0.80 -11.26 0.20
CA VAL A 46 -0.16 -10.15 0.05
C VAL A 46 -0.86 -10.17 -1.31
N SER A 47 -0.11 -10.43 -2.39
CA SER A 47 -0.71 -10.53 -3.73
C SER A 47 -1.64 -11.75 -3.87
N THR A 48 -1.29 -12.88 -3.23
CA THR A 48 -2.16 -14.07 -3.16
C THR A 48 -3.45 -13.76 -2.42
N LEU A 49 -3.37 -13.07 -1.28
CA LEU A 49 -4.54 -12.66 -0.53
C LEU A 49 -5.47 -11.75 -1.34
N ALA A 50 -4.91 -10.75 -2.04
CA ALA A 50 -5.69 -9.86 -2.90
C ALA A 50 -6.46 -10.63 -3.98
N ARG A 51 -5.78 -11.59 -4.64
CA ARG A 51 -6.42 -12.46 -5.65
C ARG A 51 -7.52 -13.34 -5.07
N LEU A 52 -7.31 -13.92 -3.89
CA LEU A 52 -8.30 -14.79 -3.24
C LEU A 52 -9.54 -14.03 -2.75
N LEU A 53 -9.40 -12.74 -2.46
CA LEU A 53 -10.48 -11.86 -2.03
C LEU A 53 -11.11 -11.03 -3.17
N ASP A 54 -10.65 -11.21 -4.41
CA ASP A 54 -11.05 -10.41 -5.58
C ASP A 54 -10.88 -8.89 -5.36
N LEU A 55 -9.73 -8.51 -4.77
CA LEU A 55 -9.39 -7.14 -4.42
C LEU A 55 -8.27 -6.61 -5.31
N THR A 56 -8.36 -5.33 -5.67
CA THR A 56 -7.28 -4.66 -6.41
C THR A 56 -6.02 -4.54 -5.54
N PHE A 57 -4.85 -4.75 -6.17
CA PHE A 57 -3.56 -4.77 -5.49
C PHE A 57 -2.57 -3.80 -6.14
N LYS A 58 -1.87 -3.04 -5.31
CA LYS A 58 -0.72 -2.22 -5.71
C LYS A 58 0.44 -2.40 -4.73
N ARG A 59 1.65 -2.35 -5.25
CA ARG A 59 2.89 -2.32 -4.47
C ARG A 59 3.54 -0.96 -4.65
N ILE A 60 3.99 -0.38 -3.54
CA ILE A 60 4.80 0.83 -3.49
C ILE A 60 6.11 0.42 -2.83
N GLN A 61 7.21 0.61 -3.55
CA GLN A 61 8.54 0.48 -2.96
C GLN A 61 8.92 1.85 -2.40
N PHE A 62 9.18 1.93 -1.10
CA PHE A 62 9.63 3.16 -0.49
C PHE A 62 11.14 3.33 -0.75
N THR A 63 11.48 4.48 -1.29
CA THR A 63 12.85 4.89 -1.61
C THR A 63 13.09 6.32 -1.11
N PRO A 64 14.36 6.74 -0.93
CA PRO A 64 14.68 8.07 -0.40
C PRO A 64 14.16 9.24 -1.26
N ASP A 65 13.96 9.00 -2.55
CA ASP A 65 13.49 9.96 -3.55
C ASP A 65 11.97 9.95 -3.76
N LEU A 66 11.25 8.99 -3.18
CA LEU A 66 9.80 8.88 -3.33
C LEU A 66 9.09 10.13 -2.78
N MET A 67 8.22 10.74 -3.58
CA MET A 67 7.46 11.94 -3.18
C MET A 67 6.03 11.58 -2.74
N PRO A 68 5.37 12.44 -1.93
CA PRO A 68 3.96 12.25 -1.57
C PRO A 68 3.05 12.07 -2.79
N SER A 69 3.27 12.82 -3.87
CA SER A 69 2.49 12.74 -5.12
C SER A 69 2.62 11.39 -5.82
N ASP A 70 3.73 10.67 -5.65
CA ASP A 70 3.91 9.33 -6.21
C ASP A 70 3.07 8.28 -5.48
N ILE A 71 2.59 8.61 -4.28
CA ILE A 71 1.71 7.78 -3.45
C ILE A 71 0.25 8.16 -3.68
N ILE A 72 -0.10 9.43 -3.47
CA ILE A 72 -1.49 9.92 -3.48
C ILE A 72 -2.00 10.31 -4.88
N GLY A 73 -1.11 10.45 -5.86
CA GLY A 73 -1.43 10.94 -7.19
C GLY A 73 -1.16 12.44 -7.36
N THR A 74 -1.39 12.91 -8.59
CA THR A 74 -1.07 14.29 -8.98
C THR A 74 -2.07 14.81 -10.01
N GLN A 75 -2.14 16.12 -10.17
CA GLN A 75 -2.85 16.75 -11.28
C GLN A 75 -1.91 16.90 -12.47
N VAL A 76 -2.29 16.32 -13.61
CA VAL A 76 -1.54 16.40 -14.86
C VAL A 76 -2.25 17.36 -15.79
N LEU A 77 -1.50 18.25 -16.44
CA LEU A 77 -2.04 19.10 -17.49
C LEU A 77 -2.17 18.28 -18.77
N GLU A 78 -3.40 18.04 -19.20
CA GLU A 78 -3.70 17.42 -20.49
C GLU A 78 -4.16 18.50 -21.47
N GLU A 79 -3.72 18.38 -22.72
CA GLU A 79 -4.14 19.22 -23.83
C GLU A 79 -5.05 18.40 -24.74
N ASP A 80 -6.25 18.89 -25.03
CA ASP A 80 -7.16 18.23 -25.97
C ASP A 80 -6.75 18.48 -27.44
N GLU A 81 -7.38 17.77 -28.37
CA GLU A 81 -7.13 17.92 -29.82
C GLU A 81 -7.38 19.35 -30.35
N ARG A 82 -8.00 20.22 -29.55
CA ARG A 82 -8.33 21.62 -29.86
C ARG A 82 -7.40 22.62 -29.16
N GLY A 83 -6.36 22.15 -28.46
CA GLY A 83 -5.38 22.98 -27.76
C GLY A 83 -5.84 23.49 -26.39
N LYS A 84 -6.98 23.03 -25.88
CA LYS A 84 -7.47 23.42 -24.54
C LYS A 84 -6.73 22.63 -23.48
N ARG A 85 -6.12 23.35 -22.54
CA ARG A 85 -5.41 22.78 -21.40
C ARG A 85 -6.35 22.57 -20.21
N THR A 86 -6.42 21.35 -19.70
CA THR A 86 -7.21 20.99 -18.51
C THR A 86 -6.37 20.18 -17.53
N PHE A 87 -6.50 20.47 -16.24
CA PHE A 87 -5.91 19.64 -15.20
C PHE A 87 -6.79 18.41 -14.98
N ARG A 88 -6.22 17.21 -15.16
CA ARG A 88 -6.85 15.93 -14.86
C ARG A 88 -6.13 15.26 -13.71
N PHE A 89 -6.89 14.74 -12.74
CA PHE A 89 -6.33 13.95 -11.66
C PHE A 89 -5.86 12.59 -12.18
N ARG A 90 -4.60 12.26 -11.88
CA ARG A 90 -4.02 10.95 -12.11
C ARG A 90 -3.85 10.25 -10.76
N PRO A 91 -4.66 9.21 -10.47
CA PRO A 91 -4.63 8.54 -9.17
C PRO A 91 -3.30 7.85 -8.93
N GLY A 92 -2.81 7.96 -7.69
CA GLY A 92 -1.62 7.25 -7.23
C GLY A 92 -1.90 5.77 -6.90
N PRO A 93 -0.86 5.01 -6.54
CA PRO A 93 -0.98 3.60 -6.17
C PRO A 93 -1.83 3.33 -4.92
N VAL A 94 -2.12 4.35 -4.08
CA VAL A 94 -3.05 4.17 -2.94
C VAL A 94 -4.49 3.92 -3.36
N PHE A 95 -4.86 4.17 -4.62
CA PHE A 95 -6.19 3.85 -5.17
C PHE A 95 -6.29 2.37 -5.54
N ALA A 96 -6.06 1.49 -4.55
CA ALA A 96 -6.26 0.06 -4.63
C ALA A 96 -6.80 -0.45 -3.29
N ASN A 97 -7.50 -1.58 -3.29
CA ASN A 97 -8.06 -2.16 -2.07
C ASN A 97 -6.96 -2.64 -1.12
N ILE A 98 -5.88 -3.21 -1.65
CA ILE A 98 -4.71 -3.64 -0.89
C ILE A 98 -3.46 -2.95 -1.43
N VAL A 99 -2.77 -2.22 -0.56
CA VAL A 99 -1.49 -1.58 -0.84
C VAL A 99 -0.39 -2.22 -0.02
N LEU A 100 0.61 -2.80 -0.70
CA LEU A 100 1.86 -3.22 -0.07
C LEU A 100 2.85 -2.04 -0.07
N ALA A 101 3.13 -1.49 1.10
CA ALA A 101 4.12 -0.43 1.28
C ALA A 101 5.45 -1.05 1.75
N ASP A 102 6.31 -1.38 0.80
CA ASP A 102 7.55 -2.11 1.05
C ASP A 102 8.64 -1.15 1.54
N GLU A 103 9.32 -1.51 2.63
CA GLU A 103 10.41 -0.73 3.25
C GLU A 103 10.01 0.70 3.63
N ILE A 104 8.86 0.85 4.30
CA ILE A 104 8.24 2.14 4.64
C ILE A 104 9.20 3.13 5.34
N ASN A 105 10.19 2.62 6.05
CA ASN A 105 11.21 3.41 6.74
C ASN A 105 12.27 4.02 5.81
N ARG A 106 12.32 3.72 4.51
CA ARG A 106 13.33 4.22 3.56
C ARG A 106 13.00 5.55 2.88
N THR A 107 11.92 6.22 3.28
CA THR A 107 11.52 7.52 2.72
C THR A 107 11.40 8.56 3.82
N PRO A 108 11.58 9.87 3.53
CA PRO A 108 11.43 10.93 4.53
C PRO A 108 10.04 10.96 5.20
N PRO A 109 9.91 11.50 6.42
CA PRO A 109 8.65 11.54 7.17
C PRO A 109 7.47 12.15 6.41
N LYS A 110 7.74 13.14 5.54
CA LYS A 110 6.70 13.78 4.72
C LYS A 110 6.01 12.80 3.77
N THR A 111 6.76 11.88 3.17
CA THR A 111 6.20 10.87 2.24
C THR A 111 5.50 9.76 3.01
N GLN A 112 6.03 9.36 4.18
CA GLN A 112 5.34 8.44 5.10
C GLN A 112 3.99 9.02 5.56
N ALA A 113 3.97 10.29 5.95
CA ALA A 113 2.77 10.99 6.40
C ALA A 113 1.65 10.96 5.35
N ALA A 114 1.98 11.08 4.06
CA ALA A 114 0.99 10.99 2.98
C ALA A 114 0.28 9.62 2.93
N LEU A 115 1.02 8.53 3.16
CA LEU A 115 0.43 7.19 3.27
C LEU A 115 -0.39 7.04 4.56
N LEU A 116 0.13 7.52 5.70
CA LEU A 116 -0.56 7.43 6.99
C LEU A 116 -1.86 8.25 7.03
N GLU A 117 -1.87 9.43 6.41
CA GLU A 117 -3.07 10.26 6.23
C GLU A 117 -4.09 9.52 5.37
N SER A 118 -3.65 8.92 4.25
CA SER A 118 -4.52 8.08 3.40
C SER A 118 -5.14 6.90 4.18
N MET A 119 -4.36 6.29 5.09
CA MET A 119 -4.84 5.24 5.97
C MET A 119 -5.90 5.76 6.93
N GLN A 120 -5.64 6.87 7.61
CA GLN A 120 -6.53 7.40 8.63
C GLN A 120 -7.83 7.96 8.04
N GLU A 121 -7.71 8.79 7.00
CA GLU A 121 -8.83 9.56 6.45
C GLU A 121 -9.63 8.79 5.39
N ARG A 122 -9.10 7.68 4.87
CA ARG A 122 -9.73 6.88 3.79
C ARG A 122 -10.01 7.69 2.52
N GLN A 123 -9.28 8.79 2.34
CA GLN A 123 -9.34 9.68 1.19
C GLN A 123 -7.99 10.38 1.04
N VAL A 124 -7.76 11.00 -0.12
CA VAL A 124 -6.60 11.86 -0.35
C VAL A 124 -7.07 13.20 -0.91
N THR A 125 -6.36 14.27 -0.57
CA THR A 125 -6.61 15.60 -1.13
C THR A 125 -5.46 15.99 -2.05
N VAL A 126 -5.78 16.31 -3.31
CA VAL A 126 -4.81 16.75 -4.31
C VAL A 126 -5.29 18.08 -4.89
N GLY A 127 -4.49 19.13 -4.68
CA GLY A 127 -4.90 20.50 -5.00
C GLY A 127 -6.05 20.95 -4.09
N LYS A 128 -7.24 21.15 -4.66
CA LYS A 128 -8.45 21.59 -3.95
C LYS A 128 -9.54 20.53 -3.88
N GLU A 129 -9.29 19.34 -4.43
CA GLU A 129 -10.26 18.26 -4.54
C GLU A 129 -9.84 17.07 -3.68
N SER A 130 -10.82 16.46 -3.02
CA SER A 130 -10.64 15.24 -2.22
C SER A 130 -11.24 14.04 -2.97
N TYR A 131 -10.52 12.93 -2.94
CA TYR A 131 -10.86 11.69 -3.64
C TYR A 131 -10.91 10.54 -2.64
N HIS A 132 -12.04 9.85 -2.56
CA HIS A 132 -12.19 8.69 -1.68
C HIS A 132 -11.41 7.48 -2.18
N LEU A 133 -10.82 6.73 -1.24
CA LEU A 133 -10.14 5.48 -1.54
C LEU A 133 -11.16 4.34 -1.72
N PRO A 134 -10.82 3.28 -2.48
CA PRO A 134 -11.69 2.13 -2.66
C PRO A 134 -12.06 1.47 -1.34
N GLN A 135 -13.29 0.93 -1.22
CA GLN A 135 -13.68 0.15 -0.06
C GLN A 135 -13.79 -1.35 -0.42
N PRO A 136 -13.21 -2.25 0.40
CA PRO A 136 -12.37 -1.95 1.56
C PRO A 136 -10.96 -1.44 1.18
N PHE A 137 -10.29 -0.72 2.10
CA PHE A 137 -8.93 -0.19 1.92
C PHE A 137 -8.01 -0.70 3.04
N PHE A 138 -6.91 -1.34 2.65
CA PHE A 138 -5.90 -1.88 3.56
C PHE A 138 -4.49 -1.55 3.09
N VAL A 139 -3.64 -1.27 4.07
CA VAL A 139 -2.20 -1.04 3.85
C VAL A 139 -1.46 -2.08 4.67
N ILE A 140 -0.57 -2.78 4.00
CA ILE A 140 0.32 -3.76 4.59
C ILE A 140 1.73 -3.21 4.36
N ALA A 141 2.31 -2.64 5.39
CA ALA A 141 3.65 -2.09 5.35
C ALA A 141 4.68 -3.15 5.71
N THR A 142 5.90 -3.04 5.17
CA THR A 142 7.03 -3.87 5.57
C THR A 142 8.18 -2.99 6.06
N GLN A 143 8.98 -3.53 6.97
CA GLN A 143 10.21 -2.90 7.41
C GLN A 143 11.28 -3.97 7.62
N ASN A 144 12.47 -3.71 7.10
CA ASN A 144 13.66 -4.50 7.40
C ASN A 144 14.34 -3.92 8.65
N PRO A 145 14.43 -4.67 9.77
CA PRO A 145 15.01 -4.14 11.00
C PRO A 145 16.56 -4.03 10.96
N ILE A 146 17.20 -4.68 9.99
CA ILE A 146 18.67 -4.77 9.91
C ILE A 146 19.27 -3.59 9.13
N GLU A 147 18.58 -3.14 8.09
CA GLU A 147 19.00 -1.99 7.30
C GLU A 147 18.54 -0.70 7.97
N GLN A 148 19.44 -0.04 8.69
CA GLN A 148 19.19 1.26 9.34
C GLN A 148 19.75 2.45 8.56
N GLU A 149 20.62 2.21 7.58
CA GLU A 149 21.22 3.26 6.78
C GLU A 149 20.18 3.92 5.87
N GLY A 150 20.07 5.26 5.95
CA GLY A 150 19.10 6.02 5.17
C GLY A 150 17.64 5.75 5.57
N THR A 151 17.40 5.34 6.82
CA THR A 151 16.04 5.08 7.33
C THR A 151 15.55 6.14 8.31
N TYR A 152 14.24 6.31 8.34
CA TYR A 152 13.53 7.25 9.21
C TYR A 152 12.63 6.47 10.17
N PRO A 153 12.66 6.78 11.48
CA PRO A 153 11.79 6.12 12.45
C PRO A 153 10.32 6.46 12.15
N LEU A 154 9.46 5.47 12.39
CA LEU A 154 8.00 5.56 12.34
C LEU A 154 7.44 6.08 13.66
#